data_AF-A0A395JTM2-F1
#
_entry.id   AF-A0A395JTM2-F1
#
_cell.length_a   1.000
_cell.length_b   1.000
_cell.length_c   1.000
_cell.angle_alpha   90.00
_cell.angle_beta   90.00
_cell.angle_gamma   90.00
#
_symmetry.space_group_name_H-M   'P 1'
#
loop_
_entity.id
_entity.type
_entity.pdbx_description
1 polymer ?
#
loop_
_entity_poly.entity_id
_entity_poly.type
_entity_poly.pdbx_seq_one_letter_code
_entity_poly.pdbx_strand_id
1 'polypeptide(L)'
;MNKKNILSTIIVFTSLLIISCSNNDKFEIEKGKVGKLTTTTKIDQLDAIFKNDSIVKNLSEGAQGNNYFQEDDEYLIYEKGGKLLLTIMPKEQLDSTSTIKSIEIHDPRFITNSGVNLNASFSEINSNNTINRIERTFSSATLFIDDFNATITIDNEELGLKDFNTQKVTLAQIPDLAKMKSFTVWFH
;
A
#
# COMPACT_ATOMS: atom_id res chain seq x y z
N MET A 1 64.28 -1.89 -28.48
CA MET A 1 63.08 -2.22 -29.28
C MET A 1 62.00 -2.77 -28.35
N ASN A 2 61.14 -1.84 -27.93
CA ASN A 2 59.81 -1.89 -27.31
C ASN A 2 59.25 -3.21 -26.72
N LYS A 3 59.48 -3.40 -25.40
CA LYS A 3 58.54 -4.06 -24.48
C LYS A 3 57.52 -3.03 -23.98
N LYS A 4 56.48 -2.76 -24.75
CA LYS A 4 55.25 -2.08 -24.29
C LYS A 4 54.10 -2.63 -25.11
N ASN A 5 52.95 -2.84 -24.47
CA ASN A 5 51.64 -3.20 -25.04
C ASN A 5 51.09 -4.59 -24.69
N ILE A 6 51.38 -5.13 -23.50
CA ILE A 6 50.64 -6.28 -22.93
C ILE A 6 50.13 -5.94 -21.51
N LEU A 7 49.86 -4.66 -21.23
CA LEU A 7 49.33 -4.23 -19.92
C LEU A 7 48.14 -3.27 -20.03
N SER A 8 47.53 -3.16 -21.21
CA SER A 8 46.45 -2.19 -21.47
C SER A 8 45.08 -2.82 -21.76
N THR A 9 44.94 -4.15 -21.66
CA THR A 9 43.70 -4.84 -22.07
C THR A 9 42.84 -5.33 -20.89
N ILE A 10 43.20 -5.04 -19.63
CA ILE A 10 42.48 -5.56 -18.44
C ILE A 10 41.69 -4.48 -17.67
N ILE A 11 41.80 -3.19 -18.04
CA ILE A 11 41.21 -2.09 -17.24
C ILE A 11 39.86 -1.57 -17.77
N VAL A 12 39.34 -2.11 -18.88
CA VAL A 12 38.10 -1.57 -19.52
C VAL A 12 36.82 -2.34 -19.14
N PHE A 13 36.91 -3.41 -18.34
CA PHE A 13 35.73 -4.21 -17.98
C PHE A 13 35.07 -3.86 -16.64
N THR A 14 35.43 -2.74 -16.00
CA THR A 14 35.05 -2.46 -14.60
C THR A 14 34.09 -1.28 -14.39
N SER A 15 33.30 -0.82 -15.38
CA SER A 15 32.41 0.33 -15.12
C SER A 15 31.02 0.30 -15.78
N LEU A 16 30.41 -0.87 -15.95
CA LEU A 16 29.01 -0.98 -16.37
C LEU A 16 28.20 -1.84 -15.39
N LEU A 17 28.43 -1.67 -14.09
CA LEU A 17 27.33 -1.80 -13.13
C LEU A 17 26.67 -0.43 -13.04
N ILE A 18 25.92 -0.09 -14.08
CA ILE A 18 24.88 0.92 -13.97
C ILE A 18 23.86 0.27 -13.02
N ILE A 19 24.02 0.52 -11.72
CA ILE A 19 22.91 0.35 -10.80
C ILE A 19 21.90 1.40 -11.27
N SER A 20 20.95 0.96 -12.09
CA SER A 20 19.74 1.70 -12.35
C SER A 20 19.05 1.87 -10.99
N CYS A 21 19.41 2.93 -10.28
CA CYS A 21 18.60 3.46 -9.20
C CYS A 21 17.42 4.16 -9.86
N SER A 22 16.54 3.38 -10.50
CA SER A 22 15.26 3.88 -10.93
C SER A 22 14.50 4.23 -9.67
N ASN A 23 14.05 5.47 -9.54
CA ASN A 23 13.14 5.91 -8.46
C ASN A 23 11.77 5.19 -8.48
N ASN A 24 11.65 4.03 -9.14
CA ASN A 24 10.43 3.24 -9.28
C ASN A 24 9.95 2.69 -7.93
N ASP A 25 10.86 2.41 -7.00
CA ASP A 25 10.55 1.92 -5.67
C ASP A 25 9.67 2.87 -4.85
N LYS A 26 9.52 4.15 -5.25
CA LYS A 26 8.70 5.11 -4.49
C LYS A 26 7.21 4.72 -4.45
N PHE A 27 6.71 4.12 -5.53
CA PHE A 27 5.28 3.83 -5.71
C PHE A 27 5.02 2.35 -5.98
N GLU A 28 5.91 1.48 -5.54
CA GLU A 28 5.76 0.04 -5.71
C GLU A 28 5.02 -0.55 -4.50
N ILE A 29 4.11 -1.49 -4.74
CA ILE A 29 3.44 -2.28 -3.70
C ILE A 29 3.85 -3.75 -3.85
N GLU A 30 4.41 -4.31 -2.79
CA GLU A 30 4.74 -5.72 -2.69
C GLU A 30 4.35 -6.25 -1.31
N LYS A 31 4.43 -7.57 -1.12
CA LYS A 31 4.15 -8.19 0.18
C LYS A 31 5.12 -7.66 1.25
N GLY A 32 4.59 -6.90 2.20
CA GLY A 32 5.38 -6.29 3.28
C GLY A 32 6.15 -5.03 2.89
N LYS A 33 5.87 -4.43 1.72
CA LYS A 33 6.48 -3.19 1.25
C LYS A 33 5.45 -2.29 0.56
N VAL A 34 5.42 -1.01 0.92
CA VAL A 34 4.67 0.03 0.21
C VAL A 34 5.57 1.23 0.02
N GLY A 35 6.02 1.45 -1.21
CA GLY A 35 7.02 2.44 -1.52
C GLY A 35 8.31 2.20 -0.72
N LYS A 36 8.63 3.14 0.16
CA LYS A 36 9.79 3.05 1.06
C LYS A 36 9.50 2.40 2.42
N LEU A 37 8.23 2.11 2.71
CA LEU A 37 7.79 1.55 3.98
C LEU A 37 7.90 0.03 3.94
N THR A 38 8.38 -0.56 5.03
CA THR A 38 8.52 -2.01 5.23
C THR A 38 7.88 -2.44 6.54
N THR A 39 7.69 -3.75 6.75
CA THR A 39 7.16 -4.31 8.01
C THR A 39 7.96 -3.95 9.26
N THR A 40 9.24 -3.57 9.10
CA THR A 40 10.13 -3.16 10.20
C THR A 40 10.22 -1.65 10.38
N THR A 41 9.56 -0.87 9.51
CA THR A 41 9.55 0.59 9.61
C THR A 41 8.80 1.02 10.86
N LYS A 42 9.42 1.90 11.64
CA LYS A 42 8.84 2.49 12.85
C LYS A 42 8.17 3.82 12.56
N ILE A 43 7.22 4.20 13.40
CA ILE A 43 6.49 5.48 13.28
C ILE A 43 7.43 6.69 13.39
N ASP A 44 8.43 6.64 14.28
CA ASP A 44 9.44 7.70 14.43
C ASP A 44 10.34 7.90 13.18
N GLN A 45 10.34 6.95 12.25
CA GLN A 45 11.09 7.04 10.98
C GLN A 45 10.30 7.75 9.87
N LEU A 46 8.98 7.94 10.02
CA LEU A 46 8.13 8.52 8.97
C LEU A 46 8.59 9.92 8.56
N ASP A 47 8.95 10.77 9.53
CA ASP A 47 9.43 12.14 9.27
C ASP A 47 10.70 12.15 8.39
N ALA A 48 11.58 11.15 8.55
CA ALA A 48 12.78 11.02 7.72
C ALA A 48 12.47 10.45 6.31
N ILE A 49 11.58 9.45 6.24
CA ILE A 49 11.19 8.80 4.98
C ILE A 49 10.46 9.78 4.06
N PHE A 50 9.56 10.59 4.64
CA PHE A 50 8.70 11.55 3.98
C PHE A 50 9.19 13.00 4.16
N LYS A 51 10.50 13.22 4.28
CA LYS A 51 11.12 14.54 4.52
C LYS A 51 10.74 15.66 3.54
N ASN A 52 10.21 15.31 2.36
CA ASN A 52 9.80 16.25 1.31
C ASN A 52 8.27 16.37 1.18
N ASP A 53 7.53 15.60 1.98
CA ASP A 53 6.09 15.48 2.00
C ASP A 53 5.57 16.02 3.36
N SER A 54 4.27 16.20 3.50
CA SER A 54 3.65 16.68 4.75
C SER A 54 2.98 15.52 5.48
N ILE A 55 3.15 15.45 6.80
CA ILE A 55 2.52 14.43 7.65
C ILE A 55 1.54 15.12 8.59
N VAL A 56 0.27 14.72 8.54
CA VAL A 56 -0.74 15.08 9.54
C VAL A 56 -0.92 13.89 10.47
N LYS A 57 -0.86 14.13 11.78
CA LYS A 57 -0.95 13.11 12.82
C LYS A 57 -2.29 13.26 13.52
N ASN A 58 -3.20 12.31 13.33
CA ASN A 58 -4.45 12.19 14.08
C ASN A 58 -4.21 11.15 15.16
N LEU A 59 -3.98 11.59 16.40
CA LEU A 59 -3.64 10.69 17.49
C LEU A 59 -4.87 10.47 18.37
N SER A 60 -5.08 9.23 18.78
CA SER A 60 -6.11 8.87 19.74
C SER A 60 -5.80 9.45 21.12
N GLU A 61 -6.81 9.48 22.00
CA GLU A 61 -6.57 9.79 23.42
C GLU A 61 -5.98 8.58 24.19
N GLY A 62 -5.85 7.42 23.53
CA GLY A 62 -5.40 6.17 24.09
C GLY A 62 -6.20 5.69 25.30
N ALA A 63 -5.65 4.74 26.06
CA ALA A 63 -6.30 4.16 27.24
C ALA A 63 -6.60 5.15 28.40
N GLN A 64 -6.15 6.41 28.29
CA GLN A 64 -6.39 7.47 29.26
C GLN A 64 -7.52 8.43 28.82
N GLY A 65 -8.02 8.29 27.59
CA GLY A 65 -9.12 9.09 27.07
C GLY A 65 -10.45 8.81 27.78
N ASN A 66 -11.28 9.84 27.91
CA ASN A 66 -12.64 9.70 28.44
C ASN A 66 -13.65 9.29 27.36
N ASN A 67 -13.20 9.25 26.10
CA ASN A 67 -14.04 8.96 24.95
C ASN A 67 -14.16 7.45 24.71
N TYR A 68 -15.40 6.96 24.71
CA TYR A 68 -15.71 5.53 24.58
C TYR A 68 -15.49 5.01 23.13
N PHE A 69 -15.53 5.92 22.16
CA PHE A 69 -15.21 5.65 20.76
C PHE A 69 -13.82 6.22 20.48
N GLN A 70 -12.79 5.42 20.71
CA GLN A 70 -11.41 5.80 20.38
C GLN A 70 -11.18 5.55 18.90
N GLU A 71 -10.83 6.60 18.16
CA GLU A 71 -10.29 6.46 16.81
C GLU A 71 -8.85 5.92 16.92
N ASP A 72 -8.42 5.11 15.95
CA ASP A 72 -7.03 4.64 15.90
C ASP A 72 -6.10 5.82 15.60
N ASP A 73 -4.82 5.70 15.99
CA ASP A 73 -3.79 6.63 15.50
C ASP A 73 -3.66 6.53 13.98
N GLU A 74 -3.68 7.67 13.29
CA GLU A 74 -3.52 7.77 11.85
C GLU A 74 -2.46 8.81 11.48
N TYR A 75 -1.62 8.45 10.51
CA TYR A 75 -0.59 9.32 9.95
C TYR A 75 -0.88 9.51 8.46
N LEU A 76 -1.42 10.67 8.11
CA LEU A 76 -1.84 11.02 6.77
C LEU A 76 -0.67 11.68 6.03
N ILE A 77 -0.25 11.08 4.92
CA ILE A 77 0.90 11.52 4.13
C ILE A 77 0.41 12.28 2.91
N TYR A 78 0.78 13.55 2.80
CA TYR A 78 0.41 14.43 1.69
C TYR A 78 1.63 14.80 0.84
N GLU A 79 1.50 14.74 -0.48
CA GLU A 79 2.54 15.26 -1.35
C GLU A 79 2.56 16.79 -1.35
N LYS A 80 3.70 17.35 -1.76
CA LYS A 80 3.81 18.79 -2.04
C LYS A 80 2.77 19.21 -3.08
N GLY A 81 1.72 19.90 -2.63
CA GLY A 81 0.52 20.22 -3.43
C GLY A 81 -0.80 19.89 -2.74
N GLY A 82 -0.75 19.14 -1.62
CA GLY A 82 -1.91 18.87 -0.77
C GLY A 82 -2.69 17.61 -1.15
N LYS A 83 -2.19 16.80 -2.09
CA LYS A 83 -2.80 15.51 -2.44
C LYS A 83 -2.43 14.45 -1.40
N LEU A 84 -3.44 13.78 -0.84
CA LEU A 84 -3.25 12.65 0.08
C LEU A 84 -2.70 11.44 -0.70
N LEU A 85 -1.63 10.85 -0.18
CA LEU A 85 -0.94 9.69 -0.77
C LEU A 85 -1.29 8.40 -0.04
N LEU A 86 -1.11 8.40 1.29
CA LEU A 86 -1.21 7.23 2.15
C LEU A 86 -1.82 7.62 3.49
N THR A 87 -2.56 6.72 4.09
CA THR A 87 -2.92 6.76 5.51
C THR A 87 -2.26 5.58 6.21
N ILE A 88 -1.41 5.85 7.18
CA ILE A 88 -0.60 4.83 7.88
C ILE A 88 -1.14 4.67 9.29
N MET A 89 -1.41 3.43 9.69
CA MET A 89 -1.87 3.08 11.04
C MET A 89 -0.79 2.26 11.75
N PRO A 90 -0.41 2.59 12.99
CA PRO A 90 0.53 1.79 13.79
C PRO A 90 -0.13 0.53 14.35
N LYS A 91 0.70 -0.42 14.81
CA LYS A 91 0.24 -1.57 15.59
C LYS A 91 -0.17 -1.17 17.00
N GLU A 92 0.62 -0.31 17.63
CA GLU A 92 0.39 0.19 18.99
C GLU A 92 0.12 1.69 18.93
N GLN A 93 -1.00 2.12 19.51
CA GLN A 93 -1.37 3.54 19.58
C GLN A 93 -0.43 4.30 20.53
N LEU A 94 -0.13 5.56 20.21
CA LEU A 94 0.72 6.46 21.00
C LEU A 94 2.15 5.96 21.27
N ASP A 95 2.62 4.96 20.52
CA ASP A 95 3.99 4.46 20.58
C ASP A 95 4.74 4.77 19.28
N SER A 96 5.64 5.75 19.33
CA SER A 96 6.45 6.14 18.17
C SER A 96 7.45 5.07 17.73
N THR A 97 7.77 4.10 18.59
CA THR A 97 8.65 2.98 18.25
C THR A 97 7.91 1.79 17.66
N SER A 98 6.57 1.85 17.65
CA SER A 98 5.70 0.85 17.04
C SER A 98 5.96 0.72 15.55
N THR A 99 5.70 -0.47 15.02
CA THR A 99 5.74 -0.73 13.58
C THR A 99 4.36 -0.49 12.97
N ILE A 100 4.34 -0.38 11.64
CA ILE A 100 3.12 -0.15 10.89
C ILE A 100 2.23 -1.41 10.91
N LYS A 101 0.94 -1.24 11.16
CA LYS A 101 -0.12 -2.26 11.06
C LYS A 101 -0.65 -2.35 9.63
N SER A 102 -1.01 -1.21 9.07
CA SER A 102 -1.65 -1.13 7.76
C SER A 102 -1.40 0.22 7.10
N ILE A 103 -1.52 0.21 5.77
CA ILE A 103 -1.36 1.38 4.92
C ILE A 103 -2.51 1.40 3.93
N GLU A 104 -3.36 2.42 3.99
CA GLU A 104 -4.37 2.69 2.98
C GLU A 104 -3.79 3.55 1.86
N ILE A 105 -4.07 3.16 0.62
CA ILE A 105 -3.55 3.77 -0.60
C ILE A 105 -4.57 4.78 -1.13
N HIS A 106 -4.16 6.04 -1.30
CA HIS A 106 -5.02 7.11 -1.83
C HIS A 106 -4.53 7.68 -3.18
N ASP A 107 -3.40 7.19 -3.69
CA ASP A 107 -2.82 7.65 -4.95
C ASP A 107 -2.64 6.52 -5.97
N PRO A 108 -3.17 6.64 -7.20
CA PRO A 108 -3.12 5.57 -8.21
C PRO A 108 -1.72 5.35 -8.81
N ARG A 109 -0.72 6.18 -8.48
CA ARG A 109 0.68 5.90 -8.85
C ARG A 109 1.20 4.67 -8.13
N PHE A 110 0.68 4.36 -6.95
CA PHE A 110 1.04 3.13 -6.24
C PHE A 110 0.50 1.92 -6.98
N ILE A 111 1.39 1.03 -7.41
CA ILE A 111 1.07 -0.10 -8.26
C ILE A 111 1.75 -1.37 -7.77
N THR A 112 1.05 -2.49 -7.81
CA THR A 112 1.62 -3.81 -7.51
C THR A 112 2.43 -4.36 -8.67
N ASN A 113 3.23 -5.38 -8.44
CA ASN A 113 3.91 -6.13 -9.51
C ASN A 113 2.94 -6.79 -10.51
N SER A 114 1.70 -7.05 -10.08
CA SER A 114 0.60 -7.54 -10.92
C SER A 114 -0.16 -6.43 -11.66
N GLY A 115 0.22 -5.16 -11.49
CA GLY A 115 -0.37 -4.01 -12.18
C GLY A 115 -1.60 -3.41 -11.48
N VAL A 116 -1.96 -3.87 -10.27
CA VAL A 116 -3.11 -3.36 -9.53
C VAL A 116 -2.77 -2.02 -8.88
N ASN A 117 -3.58 -1.00 -9.16
CA ASN A 117 -3.57 0.31 -8.49
C ASN A 117 -5.01 0.70 -8.09
N LEU A 118 -5.18 1.88 -7.50
CA LEU A 118 -6.49 2.37 -7.01
C LEU A 118 -7.59 2.47 -8.08
N ASN A 119 -7.24 2.54 -9.36
CA ASN A 119 -8.18 2.63 -10.47
C ASN A 119 -8.52 1.27 -11.10
N ALA A 120 -7.89 0.18 -10.64
CA ALA A 120 -8.11 -1.15 -11.20
C ALA A 120 -9.56 -1.61 -11.02
N SER A 121 -10.09 -2.23 -12.05
CA SER A 121 -11.39 -2.92 -12.06
C SER A 121 -11.30 -4.27 -11.35
N PHE A 122 -12.44 -4.82 -10.93
CA PHE A 122 -12.49 -6.16 -10.36
C PHE A 122 -11.90 -7.22 -11.29
N SER A 123 -12.15 -7.12 -12.61
CA SER A 123 -11.59 -8.05 -13.59
C SER A 123 -10.06 -8.04 -13.61
N GLU A 124 -9.44 -6.86 -13.55
CA GLU A 124 -7.97 -6.70 -13.49
C GLU A 124 -7.39 -7.25 -12.19
N ILE A 125 -8.10 -7.10 -11.07
CA ILE A 125 -7.70 -7.65 -9.77
C ILE A 125 -7.81 -9.18 -9.79
N ASN A 126 -8.94 -9.72 -10.22
CA ASN A 126 -9.26 -11.14 -10.17
C ASN A 126 -8.44 -11.98 -11.18
N SER A 127 -8.06 -11.40 -12.33
CA SER A 127 -7.29 -12.11 -13.36
C SER A 127 -5.83 -12.33 -13.00
N ASN A 128 -5.25 -11.46 -12.15
CA ASN A 128 -3.81 -11.45 -11.89
C ASN A 128 -3.45 -11.78 -10.43
N ASN A 129 -4.44 -12.04 -9.56
CA ASN A 129 -4.20 -12.22 -8.13
C ASN A 129 -5.11 -13.29 -7.51
N THR A 130 -4.66 -13.86 -6.39
CA THR A 130 -5.40 -14.85 -5.61
C THR A 130 -6.27 -14.17 -4.57
N ILE A 131 -7.60 -14.26 -4.75
CA ILE A 131 -8.58 -13.79 -3.76
C ILE A 131 -8.95 -14.95 -2.83
N ASN A 132 -8.48 -14.89 -1.59
CA ASN A 132 -8.61 -15.97 -0.63
C ASN A 132 -10.00 -16.07 0.00
N ARG A 133 -10.57 -14.92 0.33
CA ARG A 133 -11.88 -14.84 0.97
C ARG A 133 -12.56 -13.52 0.62
N ILE A 134 -13.88 -13.57 0.72
CA ILE A 134 -14.76 -12.41 0.63
C ILE A 134 -15.50 -12.31 1.95
N GLU A 135 -15.39 -11.18 2.61
CA GLU A 135 -16.20 -10.84 3.77
C GLU A 135 -17.20 -9.76 3.40
N ARG A 136 -18.36 -9.79 4.05
CA ARG A 136 -19.49 -8.94 3.70
C ARG A 136 -19.90 -8.09 4.88
N THR A 137 -20.03 -6.79 4.66
CA THR A 137 -20.66 -5.85 5.59
C THR A 137 -22.07 -5.49 5.09
N PHE A 138 -22.80 -4.59 5.76
CA PHE A 138 -24.11 -4.13 5.29
C PHE A 138 -24.03 -3.33 3.97
N SER A 139 -22.90 -2.65 3.72
CA SER A 139 -22.75 -1.65 2.64
C SER A 139 -21.60 -1.95 1.67
N SER A 140 -20.77 -2.96 1.95
CA SER A 140 -19.64 -3.32 1.10
C SER A 140 -19.23 -4.79 1.21
N ALA A 141 -18.49 -5.28 0.21
CA ALA A 141 -17.76 -6.53 0.26
C ALA A 141 -16.25 -6.25 0.32
N THR A 142 -15.53 -6.97 1.18
CA THR A 142 -14.08 -6.86 1.32
C THR A 142 -13.43 -8.14 0.80
N LEU A 143 -12.57 -7.97 -0.20
CA LEU A 143 -11.76 -9.01 -0.83
C LEU A 143 -10.40 -9.07 -0.15
N PHE A 144 -9.94 -10.26 0.22
CA PHE A 144 -8.61 -10.46 0.78
C PHE A 144 -7.67 -11.03 -0.27
N ILE A 145 -6.61 -10.28 -0.56
CA ILE A 145 -5.63 -10.56 -1.62
C ILE A 145 -4.32 -11.04 -0.99
N ASP A 146 -3.93 -12.26 -1.31
CA ASP A 146 -2.80 -12.94 -0.64
C ASP A 146 -1.41 -12.53 -1.15
N ASP A 147 -1.35 -12.19 -2.44
CA ASP A 147 -0.10 -11.95 -3.16
C ASP A 147 0.70 -10.78 -2.58
N PHE A 148 0.01 -9.74 -2.14
CA PHE A 148 0.58 -8.56 -1.49
C PHE A 148 -0.06 -8.24 -0.13
N ASN A 149 -0.79 -9.21 0.45
CA ASN A 149 -1.40 -9.13 1.78
C ASN A 149 -2.25 -7.86 1.97
N ALA A 150 -3.29 -7.75 1.17
CA ALA A 150 -4.13 -6.57 1.13
C ALA A 150 -5.62 -6.90 1.22
N THR A 151 -6.39 -5.87 1.53
CA THR A 151 -7.84 -5.85 1.43
C THR A 151 -8.29 -4.81 0.43
N ILE A 152 -9.23 -5.19 -0.42
CA ILE A 152 -9.90 -4.30 -1.36
C ILE A 152 -11.38 -4.30 -1.03
N THR A 153 -11.96 -3.12 -0.81
CA THR A 153 -13.39 -2.99 -0.51
C THR A 153 -14.15 -2.53 -1.74
N ILE A 154 -15.30 -3.13 -2.03
CA ILE A 154 -16.22 -2.76 -3.12
C ILE A 154 -17.59 -2.46 -2.52
N ASP A 155 -18.17 -1.32 -2.85
CA ASP A 155 -19.48 -0.90 -2.33
C ASP A 155 -20.66 -1.64 -2.98
N ASN A 156 -21.80 -1.69 -2.30
CA ASN A 156 -23.01 -2.36 -2.82
C ASN A 156 -23.47 -1.85 -4.18
N GLU A 157 -23.34 -0.54 -4.42
CA GLU A 157 -23.69 0.10 -5.69
C GLU A 157 -22.90 -0.53 -6.85
N GLU A 158 -21.59 -0.71 -6.67
CA GLU A 158 -20.69 -1.35 -7.63
C GLU A 158 -20.99 -2.85 -7.80
N LEU A 159 -21.59 -3.49 -6.79
CA LEU A 159 -22.05 -4.87 -6.85
C LEU A 159 -23.46 -5.02 -7.48
N GLY A 160 -24.14 -3.92 -7.80
CA GLY A 160 -25.53 -3.94 -8.26
C GLY A 160 -26.53 -4.41 -7.19
N LEU A 161 -26.16 -4.29 -5.91
CA LEU A 161 -26.98 -4.67 -4.77
C LEU A 161 -27.64 -3.43 -4.16
N LYS A 162 -28.83 -3.60 -3.58
CA LYS A 162 -29.45 -2.54 -2.77
C LYS A 162 -28.61 -2.25 -1.53
N ASP A 163 -28.70 -1.02 -1.05
CA ASP A 163 -28.18 -0.64 0.25
C ASP A 163 -28.85 -1.53 1.32
N PHE A 164 -28.04 -2.13 2.20
CA PHE A 164 -28.46 -3.09 3.22
C PHE A 164 -28.87 -4.48 2.70
N ASN A 165 -27.87 -5.26 2.25
CA ASN A 165 -28.03 -6.66 1.90
C ASN A 165 -27.05 -7.55 2.69
N THR A 166 -27.56 -8.59 3.35
CA THR A 166 -26.76 -9.56 4.13
C THR A 166 -26.45 -10.85 3.37
N GLN A 167 -26.89 -10.96 2.11
CA GLN A 167 -26.59 -12.10 1.26
C GLN A 167 -25.08 -12.20 1.02
N LYS A 168 -24.58 -13.43 1.11
CA LYS A 168 -23.19 -13.74 0.76
C LYS A 168 -22.98 -13.42 -0.72
N VAL A 169 -21.86 -12.76 -1.01
CA VAL A 169 -21.41 -12.46 -2.37
C VAL A 169 -20.31 -13.45 -2.71
N THR A 170 -20.41 -14.06 -3.89
CA THR A 170 -19.35 -14.91 -4.47
C THR A 170 -18.59 -14.15 -5.54
N LEU A 171 -17.37 -14.57 -5.88
CA LEU A 171 -16.55 -13.92 -6.90
C LEU A 171 -17.29 -13.74 -8.23
N ALA A 172 -18.05 -14.75 -8.66
CA ALA A 172 -18.79 -14.73 -9.92
C ALA A 172 -19.97 -13.73 -9.95
N GLN A 173 -20.35 -13.17 -8.79
CA GLN A 173 -21.43 -12.18 -8.68
C GLN A 173 -20.91 -10.74 -8.68
N ILE A 174 -19.59 -10.54 -8.58
CA ILE A 174 -18.98 -9.21 -8.62
C ILE A 174 -18.85 -8.81 -10.09
N PRO A 175 -19.43 -7.67 -10.51
CA PRO A 175 -19.29 -7.20 -11.88
C PRO A 175 -17.82 -6.94 -12.25
N ASP A 176 -17.43 -7.32 -13.47
CA ASP A 176 -16.04 -7.16 -13.95
C ASP A 176 -15.54 -5.72 -13.89
N LEU A 177 -16.42 -4.75 -14.15
CA LEU A 177 -16.11 -3.32 -14.14
C LEU A 177 -16.25 -2.67 -12.76
N ALA A 178 -16.61 -3.43 -11.73
CA ALA A 178 -16.77 -2.91 -10.38
C ALA A 178 -15.45 -2.27 -9.91
N LYS A 179 -15.55 -1.06 -9.35
CA LYS A 179 -14.40 -0.32 -8.84
C LYS A 179 -14.23 -0.53 -7.34
N MET A 180 -12.99 -0.42 -6.88
CA MET A 180 -12.72 -0.41 -5.46
C MET A 180 -13.11 0.93 -4.81
N LYS A 181 -13.67 0.84 -3.62
CA LYS A 181 -13.86 1.94 -2.68
C LYS A 181 -12.57 2.24 -1.91
N SER A 182 -11.86 1.19 -1.45
CA SER A 182 -10.61 1.34 -0.71
C SER A 182 -9.64 0.20 -1.00
N PHE A 183 -8.35 0.49 -0.80
CA PHE A 183 -7.23 -0.43 -0.97
C PHE A 183 -6.26 -0.29 0.19
N THR A 184 -6.19 -1.31 1.03
CA THR A 184 -5.36 -1.32 2.24
C THR A 184 -4.38 -2.49 2.21
N VAL A 185 -3.09 -2.21 2.40
CA VAL A 185 -2.03 -3.20 2.55
C VAL A 185 -1.76 -3.43 4.03
N TRP A 186 -1.64 -4.69 4.45
CA TRP A 186 -1.43 -5.08 5.84
C TRP A 186 0.01 -5.52 6.06
N PHE A 187 0.61 -5.12 7.18
CA PHE A 187 1.94 -5.55 7.61
C PHE A 187 1.78 -6.45 8.83
N HIS A 188 2.10 -7.74 8.67
CA HIS A 188 2.11 -8.74 9.74
C HIS A 188 3.47 -8.77 10.42
#